data_AF-A0A959EY18-F1
#
_entry.id   AF-A0A959EY18-F1
#
_cell.length_a   1.000
_cell.length_b   1.000
_cell.length_c   1.000
_cell.angle_alpha   90.00
_cell.angle_beta   90.00
_cell.angle_gamma   90.00
#
_symmetry.space_group_name_H-M   'P 1'
#
loop_
_entity.id
_entity.type
_entity.pdbx_description
1 polymer ?
#
loop_
_entity_poly.entity_id
_entity_poly.type
_entity_poly.pdbx_seq_one_letter_code
_entity_poly.pdbx_strand_id
1 'polypeptide(L)'
;MSAYWMKVALGNLLAAACLGVVLRFAFVVELSWLEFRQVLHAHSHVAMLGWVYLALFGALVETFLGEGRMRTARYRILFWLTQISVLGMLLTFPVEGYGPFSIAFSTAHVLLSYVFAYRFWRDLEAGPAAGPSLRFARGALVFMILSTLALWAMGPIILFGLQGSAFYYMSVQFFLHFQFNGWFLFAVFALLFHHWKEIPQRPAYWFFTLLAISCLLTYALAVAWSNPQAVVFWTNGVGVTLQLGALGVFWKKLYPGLRPALAGPVGWPLRLALFCW
;
A
#
# COMPACT_ATOMS: atom_id res chain seq x y z
N MET A 1 5.10 7.07 16.27
CA MET A 1 4.13 7.91 15.54
C MET A 1 3.34 8.62 16.60
N SER A 2 2.83 9.85 16.38
CA SER A 2 1.92 10.44 17.37
C SER A 2 0.86 9.40 17.74
N ALA A 3 0.73 9.08 19.03
CA ALA A 3 -0.12 7.99 19.50
C ALA A 3 -1.56 8.12 18.96
N TYR A 4 -1.98 9.34 18.66
CA TYR A 4 -3.26 9.66 18.05
C TYR A 4 -3.41 9.12 16.61
N TRP A 5 -2.45 9.36 15.71
CA TRP A 5 -2.54 8.88 14.32
C TRP A 5 -2.53 7.35 14.25
N MET A 6 -1.75 6.70 15.11
CA MET A 6 -1.76 5.24 15.25
C MET A 6 -3.14 4.73 15.69
N LYS A 7 -3.74 5.37 16.70
CA LYS A 7 -5.08 5.00 17.19
C LYS A 7 -6.14 5.15 16.10
N VAL A 8 -6.07 6.19 15.28
CA VAL A 8 -6.99 6.37 14.14
C VAL A 8 -6.84 5.23 13.14
N ALA A 9 -5.61 4.91 12.74
CA ALA A 9 -5.36 3.80 11.83
C ALA A 9 -5.89 2.48 12.43
N LEU A 10 -5.58 2.18 13.70
CA LEU A 10 -6.08 0.98 14.38
C LEU A 10 -7.62 0.96 14.50
N GLY A 11 -8.25 2.12 14.67
CA GLY A 11 -9.71 2.26 14.61
C GLY A 11 -10.27 1.88 13.23
N ASN A 12 -9.61 2.30 12.15
CA ASN A 12 -9.97 1.87 10.79
C ASN A 12 -9.73 0.37 10.59
N LEU A 13 -8.67 -0.20 11.15
CA LEU A 13 -8.44 -1.66 11.12
C LEU A 13 -9.59 -2.41 11.81
N LEU A 14 -10.02 -1.94 12.99
CA LEU A 14 -11.14 -2.53 13.71
C LEU A 14 -12.43 -2.43 12.88
N ALA A 15 -12.72 -1.26 12.29
CA ALA A 15 -13.88 -1.09 11.41
C ALA A 15 -13.82 -2.04 10.21
N ALA A 16 -12.68 -2.13 9.53
CA ALA A 16 -12.47 -3.06 8.42
C ALA A 16 -12.65 -4.52 8.86
N ALA A 17 -12.12 -4.92 10.02
CA ALA A 17 -12.29 -6.26 10.57
C ALA A 17 -13.76 -6.58 10.85
N CYS A 18 -14.51 -5.65 11.46
CA CYS A 18 -15.95 -5.79 11.66
C CYS A 18 -16.71 -5.99 10.35
N LEU A 19 -16.43 -5.17 9.32
CA LEU A 19 -17.02 -5.36 7.99
C LEU A 19 -16.63 -6.72 7.38
N GLY A 20 -15.38 -7.15 7.58
CA GLY A 20 -14.90 -8.46 7.13
C GLY A 20 -15.64 -9.62 7.79
N VAL A 21 -15.92 -9.52 9.10
CA VAL A 21 -16.76 -10.49 9.83
C VAL A 21 -18.18 -10.52 9.26
N VAL A 22 -18.80 -9.37 9.00
CA VAL A 22 -20.13 -9.29 8.38
C VAL A 22 -20.13 -9.96 7.00
N LEU A 23 -19.16 -9.65 6.14
CA LEU A 23 -19.03 -10.25 4.82
C LEU A 23 -18.83 -11.77 4.87
N ARG A 24 -18.08 -12.28 5.86
CA ARG A 24 -17.91 -13.73 6.06
C ARG A 24 -19.19 -14.38 6.59
N PHE A 25 -19.88 -13.72 7.51
CA PHE A 25 -21.15 -14.20 8.07
C PHE A 25 -22.25 -14.27 7.01
N ALA A 26 -22.25 -13.38 6.02
CA ALA A 26 -23.18 -13.40 4.89
C ALA A 26 -23.12 -14.69 4.05
N PHE A 27 -22.04 -15.49 4.13
CA PHE A 27 -21.97 -16.81 3.50
C PHE A 27 -22.59 -17.93 4.35
N VAL A 28 -22.85 -17.67 5.62
CA VAL A 28 -23.48 -18.63 6.55
C VAL A 28 -24.99 -18.38 6.63
N VAL A 29 -25.39 -17.10 6.69
CA VAL A 29 -26.79 -16.67 6.76
C VAL A 29 -27.02 -15.57 5.73
N GLU A 30 -28.12 -15.69 4.98
CA GLU A 30 -28.53 -14.65 4.05
C GLU A 30 -28.97 -13.38 4.81
N LEU A 31 -28.34 -12.26 4.47
CA LEU A 31 -28.63 -10.95 5.06
C LEU A 31 -29.37 -10.10 4.03
N SER A 32 -30.70 -10.05 4.13
CA SER A 32 -31.58 -9.37 3.16
C SER A 32 -31.35 -7.86 3.01
N TRP A 33 -30.68 -7.23 3.97
CA TRP A 33 -30.34 -5.81 3.98
C TRP A 33 -28.92 -5.53 3.44
N LEU A 34 -28.12 -6.57 3.18
CA LEU A 34 -26.69 -6.43 2.86
C LEU A 34 -26.45 -6.56 1.36
N GLU A 35 -26.09 -5.45 0.72
CA GLU A 35 -25.51 -5.48 -0.62
C GLU A 35 -24.03 -5.88 -0.56
N PHE A 36 -23.74 -7.17 -0.78
CA PHE A 36 -22.41 -7.76 -0.56
C PHE A 36 -21.27 -6.98 -1.24
N ARG A 37 -21.44 -6.62 -2.52
CA ARG A 37 -20.40 -5.91 -3.28
C ARG A 37 -20.13 -4.52 -2.71
N GLN A 38 -21.17 -3.81 -2.29
CA GLN A 38 -21.08 -2.46 -1.74
C GLN A 38 -20.29 -2.46 -0.42
N VAL A 39 -20.62 -3.41 0.47
CA VAL A 39 -19.90 -3.57 1.73
C VAL A 39 -18.47 -4.09 1.53
N LEU A 40 -18.24 -4.93 0.52
CA LEU A 40 -16.89 -5.35 0.13
C LEU A 40 -16.02 -4.18 -0.34
N HIS A 41 -16.60 -3.22 -1.09
CA HIS A 41 -15.91 -1.99 -1.44
C HIS A 41 -15.57 -1.17 -0.19
N ALA A 42 -16.51 -0.96 0.73
CA ALA A 42 -16.24 -0.26 1.98
C ALA A 42 -15.12 -0.93 2.80
N HIS A 43 -15.20 -2.26 2.97
CA HIS A 43 -14.20 -3.07 3.67
C HIS A 43 -12.80 -2.88 3.09
N SER A 44 -12.65 -3.06 1.78
CA SER A 44 -11.35 -2.97 1.10
C SER A 44 -10.75 -1.56 1.17
N HIS A 45 -11.55 -0.50 0.96
CA HIS A 45 -11.07 0.88 1.04
C HIS A 45 -10.65 1.24 2.47
N VAL A 46 -11.42 0.86 3.49
CA VAL A 46 -11.07 1.15 4.88
C VAL A 46 -9.84 0.34 5.32
N ALA A 47 -9.72 -0.92 4.90
CA ALA A 47 -8.55 -1.74 5.19
C ALA A 47 -7.27 -1.18 4.55
N MET A 48 -7.30 -0.87 3.25
CA MET A 48 -6.09 -0.44 2.53
C MET A 48 -5.77 1.04 2.76
N LEU A 49 -6.76 1.92 2.63
CA LEU A 49 -6.59 3.36 2.66
C LEU A 49 -6.74 3.94 4.08
N GLY A 50 -7.63 3.36 4.87
CA GLY A 50 -7.84 3.78 6.27
C GLY A 50 -6.81 3.21 7.24
N TRP A 51 -6.50 1.92 7.14
CA TRP A 51 -5.54 1.28 8.03
C TRP A 51 -4.12 1.39 7.47
N VAL A 52 -3.80 0.66 6.40
CA VAL A 52 -2.40 0.49 5.96
C VAL A 52 -1.80 1.82 5.48
N TYR A 53 -2.48 2.55 4.60
CA TYR A 53 -1.99 3.82 4.07
C TYR A 53 -1.77 4.85 5.19
N LEU A 54 -2.73 5.08 6.10
CA LEU A 54 -2.58 6.09 7.16
C LEU A 54 -1.51 5.70 8.19
N ALA A 55 -1.38 4.41 8.50
CA ALA A 55 -0.30 3.93 9.35
C ALA A 55 1.07 4.20 8.72
N LEU A 56 1.25 3.89 7.43
CA LEU A 56 2.49 4.13 6.70
C LEU A 56 2.76 5.62 6.49
N PHE A 57 1.74 6.42 6.17
CA PHE A 57 1.83 7.88 6.11
C PHE A 57 2.42 8.42 7.40
N GLY A 58 1.83 8.05 8.55
CA GLY A 58 2.26 8.57 9.84
C GLY A 58 3.65 8.10 10.24
N ALA A 59 3.95 6.83 10.02
CA ALA A 59 5.25 6.24 10.29
C ALA A 59 6.36 6.85 9.41
N LEU A 60 6.12 7.06 8.12
CA LEU A 60 7.09 7.66 7.20
C LEU A 60 7.40 9.12 7.56
N VAL A 61 6.37 9.93 7.82
CA VAL A 61 6.56 11.35 8.20
C VAL A 61 7.37 11.44 9.49
N GLU A 62 7.03 10.64 10.50
CA GLU A 62 7.78 10.64 11.76
C GLU A 62 9.24 10.22 11.56
N THR A 63 9.44 9.08 10.90
CA THR A 63 10.74 8.43 10.82
C THR A 63 11.72 9.29 10.03
N PHE A 64 11.28 9.85 8.90
CA PHE A 64 12.18 10.59 8.01
C PHE A 64 12.23 12.09 8.28
N LEU A 65 11.18 12.70 8.84
CA LEU A 65 11.13 14.16 9.05
C LEU A 65 11.18 14.57 10.53
N GLY A 66 11.06 13.63 11.45
CA GLY A 66 11.06 13.86 12.90
C GLY A 66 9.73 14.41 13.45
N GLU A 67 9.57 14.32 14.77
CA GLU A 67 8.33 14.73 15.46
C GLU A 67 7.96 16.21 15.25
N GLY A 68 8.96 17.09 15.15
CA GLY A 68 8.75 18.52 14.94
C GLY A 68 8.02 18.84 13.63
N ARG A 69 8.34 18.11 12.54
CA ARG A 69 7.68 18.30 11.24
C ARG A 69 6.30 17.63 11.18
N MET A 70 6.10 16.50 11.87
CA MET A 70 4.75 15.91 12.01
C MET A 70 3.74 16.89 12.62
N ARG A 71 4.19 17.72 13.57
CA ARG A 71 3.36 18.68 14.28
C ARG A 71 3.07 19.94 13.47
N THR A 72 3.69 20.10 12.30
CA THR A 72 3.33 21.19 11.40
C THR A 72 1.88 21.03 10.95
N ALA A 73 1.16 22.16 10.87
CA ALA A 73 -0.24 22.16 10.44
C ALA A 73 -0.45 21.45 9.09
N ARG A 74 0.57 21.46 8.21
CA ARG A 74 0.51 20.92 6.85
C ARG A 74 0.25 19.40 6.81
N TYR A 75 1.07 18.60 7.49
CA TYR A 75 0.89 17.14 7.51
C TYR A 75 -0.30 16.72 8.36
N ARG A 76 -0.58 17.46 9.44
CA ARG A 76 -1.77 17.24 10.27
C ARG A 76 -3.07 17.44 9.50
N ILE A 77 -3.19 18.56 8.77
CA ILE A 77 -4.37 18.81 7.93
C ILE A 77 -4.48 17.74 6.85
N LEU A 78 -3.37 17.40 6.19
CA LEU A 78 -3.38 16.38 5.14
C LEU A 78 -3.84 15.02 5.65
N PHE A 79 -3.30 14.55 6.78
CA PHE A 79 -3.73 13.31 7.43
C PHE A 79 -5.23 13.30 7.71
N TRP A 80 -5.76 14.40 8.25
CA TRP A 80 -7.17 14.50 8.61
C TRP A 80 -8.10 14.59 7.42
N LEU A 81 -7.74 15.35 6.38
CA LEU A 81 -8.50 15.35 5.13
C LEU A 81 -8.54 13.96 4.52
N THR A 82 -7.41 13.23 4.54
CA THR A 82 -7.38 11.85 4.05
C THR A 82 -8.26 10.92 4.90
N GLN A 83 -8.22 11.04 6.23
CA GLN A 83 -9.11 10.28 7.11
C GLN A 83 -10.58 10.61 6.88
N ILE A 84 -10.94 11.87 6.64
CA ILE A 84 -12.31 12.27 6.30
C ILE A 84 -12.74 11.59 4.99
N SER A 85 -11.87 11.51 3.99
CA SER A 85 -12.15 10.74 2.77
C SER A 85 -12.39 9.25 3.05
N VAL A 86 -11.60 8.64 3.94
CA VAL A 86 -11.81 7.23 4.36
C VAL A 86 -13.15 7.04 5.05
N LEU A 87 -13.51 7.93 5.98
CA LEU A 87 -14.81 7.85 6.68
C LEU A 87 -15.96 8.10 5.71
N GLY A 88 -15.80 9.01 4.74
CA GLY A 88 -16.74 9.21 3.66
C GLY A 88 -16.98 7.90 2.89
N MET A 89 -15.90 7.25 2.41
CA MET A 89 -15.98 5.95 1.74
C MET A 89 -16.62 4.86 2.61
N LEU A 90 -16.28 4.79 3.91
CA LEU A 90 -16.87 3.84 4.85
C LEU A 90 -18.40 3.97 4.92
N LEU A 91 -18.92 5.20 4.89
CA LEU A 91 -20.34 5.47 5.05
C LEU A 91 -21.10 5.42 3.73
N THR A 92 -20.50 5.86 2.62
CA THR A 92 -21.20 5.99 1.34
C THR A 92 -21.16 4.71 0.51
N PHE A 93 -20.05 3.95 0.50
CA PHE A 93 -19.99 2.72 -0.30
C PHE A 93 -21.07 1.69 0.07
N PRO A 94 -21.40 1.43 1.35
CA PRO A 94 -22.47 0.50 1.71
C PRO A 94 -23.88 0.94 1.30
N VAL A 95 -24.08 2.23 1.03
CA VAL A 95 -25.40 2.82 0.76
C VAL A 95 -25.64 3.01 -0.74
N GLU A 96 -24.64 3.49 -1.47
CA GLU A 96 -24.77 3.85 -2.89
C GLU A 96 -23.77 3.12 -3.81
N GLY A 97 -22.90 2.26 -3.27
CA GLY A 97 -21.87 1.60 -4.07
C GLY A 97 -20.97 2.58 -4.81
N TYR A 98 -20.88 2.46 -6.14
CA TYR A 98 -20.17 3.42 -7.00
C TYR A 98 -20.99 4.70 -7.29
N GLY A 99 -21.69 5.20 -6.27
CA GLY A 99 -22.41 6.46 -6.35
C GLY A 99 -21.48 7.68 -6.37
N PRO A 100 -22.03 8.88 -6.62
CA PRO A 100 -21.26 10.11 -6.78
C PRO A 100 -20.46 10.48 -5.53
N PHE A 101 -20.99 10.25 -4.32
CA PHE A 101 -20.28 10.60 -3.09
C PHE A 101 -19.09 9.66 -2.82
N SER A 102 -19.27 8.37 -3.08
CA SER A 102 -18.23 7.34 -2.93
C SER A 102 -17.10 7.57 -3.92
N ILE A 103 -17.42 7.93 -5.16
CA ILE A 103 -16.44 8.34 -6.17
C ILE A 103 -15.74 9.64 -5.74
N ALA A 104 -16.49 10.64 -5.25
CA ALA A 104 -15.91 11.91 -4.81
C ALA A 104 -14.90 11.71 -3.66
N PHE A 105 -15.26 10.94 -2.63
CA PHE A 105 -14.36 10.65 -1.51
C PHE A 105 -13.15 9.82 -1.93
N SER A 106 -13.33 8.81 -2.80
CA SER A 106 -12.21 8.03 -3.36
C SER A 106 -11.26 8.90 -4.18
N THR A 107 -11.81 9.80 -5.00
CA THR A 107 -11.04 10.75 -5.82
C THR A 107 -10.29 11.74 -4.93
N ALA A 108 -10.96 12.30 -3.91
CA ALA A 108 -10.34 13.18 -2.94
C ALA A 108 -9.16 12.48 -2.24
N HIS A 109 -9.33 11.22 -1.83
CA HIS A 109 -8.25 10.43 -1.24
C HIS A 109 -7.04 10.31 -2.20
N VAL A 110 -7.27 9.98 -3.47
CA VAL A 110 -6.21 9.87 -4.49
C VAL A 110 -5.48 11.22 -4.64
N LEU A 111 -6.20 12.32 -4.80
CA LEU A 111 -5.58 13.65 -4.94
C LEU A 111 -4.77 14.05 -3.70
N LEU A 112 -5.29 13.77 -2.50
CA LEU A 112 -4.56 14.00 -1.25
C LEU A 112 -3.30 13.13 -1.15
N SER A 113 -3.33 11.90 -1.67
CA SER A 113 -2.14 11.03 -1.75
C SER A 113 -1.07 11.59 -2.68
N TYR A 114 -1.45 12.26 -3.77
CA TYR A 114 -0.50 12.97 -4.63
C TYR A 114 0.11 14.18 -3.95
N VAL A 115 -0.71 14.95 -3.22
CA VAL A 115 -0.21 16.06 -2.39
C VAL A 115 0.75 15.55 -1.33
N PHE A 116 0.46 14.40 -0.71
CA PHE A 116 1.38 13.74 0.21
C PHE A 116 2.69 13.37 -0.48
N ALA A 117 2.61 12.63 -1.59
CA ALA A 117 3.79 12.19 -2.34
C ALA A 117 4.71 13.36 -2.69
N TYR A 118 4.14 14.42 -3.26
CA TYR A 118 4.88 15.61 -3.65
C TYR A 118 5.55 16.30 -2.45
N ARG A 119 4.81 16.55 -1.37
CA ARG A 119 5.34 17.24 -0.19
C ARG A 119 6.39 16.41 0.53
N PHE A 120 6.11 15.13 0.75
CA PHE A 120 7.02 14.21 1.42
C PHE A 120 8.29 14.03 0.61
N TRP A 121 8.20 13.91 -0.73
CA TRP A 121 9.37 13.83 -1.60
C TRP A 121 10.30 15.06 -1.46
N ARG A 122 9.73 16.27 -1.49
CA ARG A 122 10.51 17.52 -1.33
C ARG A 122 11.15 17.63 0.04
N ASP A 123 10.45 17.20 1.08
CA ASP A 123 10.99 17.24 2.44
C ASP A 123 12.07 16.17 2.66
N LEU A 124 11.98 15.03 1.97
CA LEU A 124 13.05 14.02 1.94
C LEU A 124 14.32 14.55 1.27
N GLU A 125 14.19 15.34 0.19
CA GLU A 125 15.34 15.98 -0.49
C GLU A 125 16.05 17.03 0.38
N ALA A 126 15.30 17.73 1.22
CA ALA A 126 15.84 18.72 2.14
C ALA A 126 16.36 18.09 3.46
N GLY A 127 16.15 16.79 3.67
CA GLY A 127 16.47 16.10 4.90
C GLY A 127 17.88 15.49 4.91
N PRO A 128 18.40 15.10 6.10
CA PRO A 128 19.70 14.46 6.23
C PRO A 128 19.69 12.96 5.87
N ALA A 129 18.51 12.38 5.59
CA ALA A 129 18.38 10.96 5.29
C ALA A 129 19.10 10.63 3.97
N ALA A 130 19.91 9.58 3.97
CA ALA A 130 20.62 9.11 2.79
C ALA A 130 20.68 7.58 2.76
N GLY A 131 20.99 7.01 1.60
CA GLY A 131 21.20 5.57 1.45
C GLY A 131 19.95 4.78 1.05
N PRO A 132 19.95 3.45 1.27
CA PRO A 132 18.90 2.54 0.87
C PRO A 132 17.52 2.90 1.42
N SER A 133 17.41 3.33 2.68
CA SER A 133 16.14 3.71 3.30
C SER A 133 15.43 4.82 2.52
N LEU A 134 16.17 5.87 2.13
CA LEU A 134 15.67 6.95 1.28
C LEU A 134 15.25 6.44 -0.11
N ARG A 135 16.04 5.55 -0.71
CA ARG A 135 15.72 4.98 -2.03
C ARG A 135 14.42 4.16 -1.99
N PHE A 136 14.22 3.38 -0.94
CA PHE A 136 12.97 2.65 -0.71
C PHE A 136 11.79 3.58 -0.45
N ALA A 137 11.97 4.65 0.35
CA ALA A 137 10.91 5.64 0.58
C ALA A 137 10.46 6.31 -0.73
N ARG A 138 11.42 6.72 -1.57
CA ARG A 138 11.15 7.26 -2.90
C ARG A 138 10.47 6.25 -3.81
N GLY A 139 10.97 5.01 -3.84
CA GLY A 139 10.37 3.92 -4.61
C GLY A 139 8.91 3.68 -4.21
N ALA A 140 8.61 3.70 -2.92
CA ALA A 140 7.23 3.60 -2.42
C ALA A 140 6.35 4.69 -3.03
N LEU A 141 6.73 5.97 -2.92
CA LEU A 141 5.96 7.09 -3.47
C LEU A 141 5.72 6.94 -4.99
N VAL A 142 6.73 6.50 -5.73
CA VAL A 142 6.60 6.22 -7.18
C VAL A 142 5.57 5.12 -7.43
N PHE A 143 5.65 4.00 -6.71
CA PHE A 143 4.68 2.91 -6.87
C PHE A 143 3.27 3.29 -6.44
N MET A 144 3.12 4.16 -5.45
CA MET A 144 1.81 4.70 -5.07
C MET A 144 1.18 5.49 -6.20
N ILE A 145 1.92 6.44 -6.78
CA ILE A 145 1.43 7.22 -7.91
C ILE A 145 1.16 6.28 -9.09
N LEU A 146 2.10 5.39 -9.41
CA LEU A 146 1.95 4.41 -10.49
C LEU A 146 0.66 3.61 -10.33
N SER A 147 0.39 3.04 -9.15
CA SER A 147 -0.78 2.19 -8.90
C SER A 147 -2.11 2.84 -9.26
N THR A 148 -2.19 4.17 -9.15
CA THR A 148 -3.43 4.91 -9.40
C THR A 148 -3.68 5.22 -10.87
N LEU A 149 -2.71 5.00 -11.77
CA LEU A 149 -2.90 5.21 -13.21
C LEU A 149 -4.08 4.41 -13.76
N ALA A 150 -4.23 3.16 -13.33
CA ALA A 150 -5.33 2.31 -13.74
C ALA A 150 -6.69 2.71 -13.11
N LEU A 151 -6.68 3.42 -11.97
CA LEU A 151 -7.92 3.94 -11.39
C LEU A 151 -8.56 5.01 -12.27
N TRP A 152 -7.76 5.82 -12.96
CA TRP A 152 -8.28 6.82 -13.90
C TRP A 152 -8.97 6.19 -15.11
N ALA A 153 -8.62 4.95 -15.46
CA ALA A 153 -9.33 4.18 -16.49
C ALA A 153 -10.70 3.66 -16.00
N MET A 154 -10.96 3.62 -14.68
CA MET A 154 -12.23 3.08 -14.15
C MET A 154 -13.45 3.91 -14.55
N GLY A 155 -13.33 5.24 -14.56
CA GLY A 155 -14.43 6.11 -15.00
C GLY A 155 -14.90 5.77 -16.42
N PRO A 156 -14.01 5.80 -17.43
CA PRO A 156 -14.32 5.34 -18.77
C PRO A 156 -14.84 3.89 -18.84
N ILE A 157 -14.21 2.94 -18.14
CA ILE A 157 -14.65 1.52 -18.14
C ILE A 157 -16.09 1.39 -17.66
N ILE A 158 -16.46 2.09 -16.59
CA ILE A 158 -17.81 2.09 -16.04
C ILE A 158 -18.78 2.79 -17.01
N LEU A 159 -18.41 3.94 -17.55
CA LEU A 159 -19.24 4.71 -18.48
C LEU A 159 -19.58 3.93 -19.76
N PHE A 160 -18.63 3.16 -20.28
CA PHE A 160 -18.83 2.31 -21.46
C PHE A 160 -19.46 0.94 -21.13
N GLY A 161 -19.88 0.70 -19.88
CA GLY A 161 -20.54 -0.56 -19.49
C GLY A 161 -19.60 -1.77 -19.48
N LEU A 162 -18.28 -1.56 -19.41
CA LEU A 162 -17.26 -2.62 -19.43
C LEU A 162 -16.98 -3.21 -18.04
N GLN A 163 -17.89 -3.04 -17.08
CA GLN A 163 -17.80 -3.64 -15.75
C GLN A 163 -17.77 -5.16 -15.85
N GLY A 164 -16.86 -5.80 -15.10
CA GLY A 164 -16.66 -7.25 -15.16
C GLY A 164 -15.94 -7.76 -16.43
N SER A 165 -15.52 -6.88 -17.33
CA SER A 165 -14.65 -7.25 -18.45
C SER A 165 -13.20 -7.47 -18.00
N ALA A 166 -12.38 -8.01 -18.91
CA ALA A 166 -10.93 -8.10 -18.71
C ALA A 166 -10.31 -6.74 -18.35
N PHE A 167 -10.71 -5.65 -19.02
CA PHE A 167 -10.20 -4.30 -18.74
C PHE A 167 -10.53 -3.84 -17.32
N TYR A 168 -11.74 -4.14 -16.83
CA TYR A 168 -12.13 -3.84 -15.46
C TYR A 168 -11.24 -4.58 -14.45
N TYR A 169 -11.12 -5.90 -14.59
CA TYR A 169 -10.31 -6.70 -13.65
C TYR A 169 -8.81 -6.38 -13.73
N MET A 170 -8.27 -6.16 -14.93
CA MET A 170 -6.89 -5.70 -15.10
C MET A 170 -6.66 -4.37 -14.38
N SER A 171 -7.58 -3.40 -14.51
CA SER A 171 -7.43 -2.12 -13.82
C SER A 171 -7.50 -2.25 -12.30
N VAL A 172 -8.40 -3.08 -11.76
CA VAL A 172 -8.47 -3.35 -10.31
C VAL A 172 -7.17 -4.01 -9.85
N GLN A 173 -6.72 -5.05 -10.54
CA GLN A 173 -5.52 -5.80 -10.17
C GLN A 173 -4.25 -4.96 -10.31
N PHE A 174 -4.18 -4.06 -11.30
CA PHE A 174 -3.05 -3.14 -11.44
C PHE A 174 -2.93 -2.25 -10.20
N PHE A 175 -4.04 -1.66 -9.76
CA PHE A 175 -4.06 -0.86 -8.54
C PHE A 175 -3.62 -1.68 -7.32
N LEU A 176 -4.25 -2.84 -7.09
CA LEU A 176 -3.94 -3.69 -5.93
C LEU A 176 -2.49 -4.18 -5.95
N HIS A 177 -2.01 -4.65 -7.10
CA HIS A 177 -0.65 -5.17 -7.26
C HIS A 177 0.41 -4.14 -6.89
N PHE A 178 0.32 -2.94 -7.44
CA PHE A 178 1.29 -1.88 -7.15
C PHE A 178 1.09 -1.23 -5.78
N GLN A 179 -0.10 -1.32 -5.19
CA GLN A 179 -0.31 -0.94 -3.78
C GLN A 179 0.41 -1.91 -2.83
N PHE A 180 0.17 -3.22 -2.95
CA PHE A 180 0.75 -4.21 -2.04
C PHE A 180 2.24 -4.47 -2.32
N ASN A 181 2.60 -4.85 -3.54
CA ASN A 181 3.97 -5.24 -3.90
C ASN A 181 4.89 -4.05 -4.14
N GLY A 182 4.32 -2.87 -4.40
CA GLY A 182 5.04 -1.62 -4.58
C GLY A 182 4.96 -0.74 -3.34
N TRP A 183 3.97 0.14 -3.28
CA TRP A 183 3.84 1.18 -2.26
C TRP A 183 4.00 0.66 -0.82
N PHE A 184 3.20 -0.30 -0.38
CA PHE A 184 3.22 -0.79 1.00
C PHE A 184 4.53 -1.52 1.32
N LEU A 185 4.92 -2.49 0.50
CA LEU A 185 6.14 -3.28 0.73
C LEU A 185 7.40 -2.40 0.76
N PHE A 186 7.51 -1.46 -0.18
CA PHE A 186 8.66 -0.56 -0.25
C PHE A 186 8.68 0.43 0.92
N ALA A 187 7.52 0.93 1.37
CA ALA A 187 7.43 1.78 2.54
C ALA A 187 7.86 1.04 3.82
N VAL A 188 7.45 -0.23 3.99
CA VAL A 188 7.88 -1.06 5.11
C VAL A 188 9.40 -1.26 5.10
N PHE A 189 10.01 -1.58 3.95
CA PHE A 189 11.47 -1.68 3.85
C PHE A 189 12.18 -0.35 4.07
N ALA A 190 11.58 0.78 3.64
CA ALA A 190 12.12 2.10 3.92
C ALA A 190 12.21 2.35 5.44
N LEU A 191 11.14 2.05 6.17
CA LEU A 191 11.10 2.16 7.63
C LEU A 191 12.09 1.20 8.31
N LEU A 192 12.12 -0.05 7.88
CA LEU A 192 13.05 -1.07 8.39
C LEU A 192 14.51 -0.63 8.23
N PHE A 193 14.88 -0.20 7.03
CA PHE A 193 16.25 0.20 6.72
C PHE A 193 16.63 1.55 7.31
N HIS A 194 15.65 2.40 7.63
CA HIS A 194 15.92 3.62 8.38
C HIS A 194 16.32 3.31 9.83
N HIS A 195 15.65 2.34 10.46
CA HIS A 195 15.98 1.94 11.84
C HIS A 195 17.32 1.19 11.94
N TRP A 196 17.78 0.61 10.82
CA TRP A 196 19.03 -0.15 10.76
C TRP A 196 20.21 0.71 10.26
N LYS A 197 20.94 1.31 11.21
CA LYS A 197 22.03 2.28 10.94
C LYS A 197 23.20 1.72 10.12
N GLU A 198 23.51 0.43 10.22
CA GLU A 198 24.66 -0.20 9.56
C GLU A 198 24.24 -1.20 8.46
N ILE A 199 23.29 -0.81 7.61
CA ILE A 199 22.88 -1.66 6.49
C ILE A 199 23.97 -1.73 5.39
N PRO A 200 24.33 -2.94 4.92
CA PRO A 200 25.20 -3.11 3.75
C PRO A 200 24.59 -2.46 2.51
N GLN A 201 25.17 -1.33 2.10
CA GLN A 201 24.62 -0.45 1.06
C GLN A 201 24.44 -1.16 -0.28
N ARG A 202 25.49 -1.82 -0.78
CA ARG A 202 25.48 -2.48 -2.10
C ARG A 202 24.45 -3.61 -2.18
N PRO A 203 24.40 -4.57 -1.23
CA PRO A 203 23.32 -5.57 -1.20
C PRO A 203 21.92 -4.95 -1.11
N ALA A 204 21.73 -3.89 -0.34
CA ALA A 204 20.43 -3.23 -0.22
C ALA A 204 19.98 -2.55 -1.52
N TYR A 205 20.91 -1.98 -2.30
CA TYR A 205 20.60 -1.46 -3.64
C TYR A 205 20.28 -2.55 -4.65
N TRP A 206 20.98 -3.69 -4.60
CA TRP A 206 20.62 -4.86 -5.42
C TRP A 206 19.24 -5.39 -5.06
N PHE A 207 18.95 -5.50 -3.77
CA PHE A 207 17.64 -5.90 -3.27
C PHE A 207 16.54 -4.97 -3.79
N PHE A 208 16.74 -3.65 -3.69
CA PHE A 208 15.82 -2.66 -4.25
C PHE A 208 15.55 -2.89 -5.75
N THR A 209 16.62 -2.97 -6.55
CA THR A 209 16.49 -3.07 -8.01
C THR A 209 15.78 -4.37 -8.43
N LEU A 210 16.18 -5.50 -7.84
CA LEU A 210 15.55 -6.80 -8.13
C LEU A 210 14.07 -6.78 -7.76
N LEU A 211 13.72 -6.26 -6.58
CA LEU A 211 12.34 -6.16 -6.12
C LEU A 211 11.52 -5.21 -6.98
N ALA A 212 12.08 -4.07 -7.39
CA ALA A 212 11.36 -3.08 -8.21
C ALA A 212 11.07 -3.59 -9.62
N ILE A 213 12.06 -4.21 -10.27
CA ILE A 213 11.87 -4.82 -11.59
C ILE A 213 10.90 -6.00 -11.48
N SER A 214 11.06 -6.85 -10.45
CA SER A 214 10.13 -7.94 -10.18
C SER A 214 8.69 -7.45 -10.00
N CYS A 215 8.46 -6.39 -9.21
CA CYS A 215 7.15 -5.80 -9.03
C CYS A 215 6.52 -5.34 -10.34
N LEU A 216 7.29 -4.76 -11.27
CA LEU A 216 6.76 -4.37 -12.58
C LEU A 216 6.37 -5.58 -13.42
N LEU A 217 7.22 -6.61 -13.47
CA LEU A 217 7.03 -7.78 -14.34
C LEU A 217 5.94 -8.74 -13.82
N THR A 218 5.80 -8.87 -12.51
CA THR A 218 4.84 -9.81 -11.88
C THR A 218 3.38 -9.38 -12.03
N TYR A 219 3.10 -8.12 -12.40
CA TYR A 219 1.75 -7.73 -12.82
C TYR A 219 1.26 -8.55 -14.03
N ALA A 220 2.17 -9.08 -14.85
CA ALA A 220 1.83 -9.98 -15.95
C ALA A 220 1.02 -11.20 -15.50
N LEU A 221 1.16 -11.66 -14.24
CA LEU A 221 0.30 -12.74 -13.72
C LEU A 221 -1.19 -12.36 -13.72
N ALA A 222 -1.52 -11.13 -13.31
CA ALA A 222 -2.90 -10.65 -13.34
C ALA A 222 -3.44 -10.56 -14.77
N VAL A 223 -2.57 -10.16 -15.72
CA VAL A 223 -2.92 -10.10 -17.14
C VAL A 223 -3.13 -11.49 -17.72
N ALA A 224 -2.33 -12.49 -17.33
CA ALA A 224 -2.36 -13.85 -17.85
C ALA A 224 -3.74 -14.53 -17.70
N TRP A 225 -4.52 -14.18 -16.67
CA TRP A 225 -5.88 -14.68 -16.49
C TRP A 225 -6.81 -14.31 -17.63
N SER A 226 -6.66 -13.10 -18.19
CA SER A 226 -7.47 -12.60 -19.30
C SER A 226 -6.81 -12.76 -20.67
N ASN A 227 -5.47 -12.87 -20.70
CA ASN A 227 -4.68 -12.96 -21.91
C ASN A 227 -3.52 -13.96 -21.73
N PRO A 228 -3.79 -15.28 -21.78
CA PRO A 228 -2.84 -16.35 -21.46
C PRO A 228 -1.85 -16.60 -22.61
N GLN A 229 -1.18 -15.55 -23.09
CA GLN A 229 -0.13 -15.65 -24.10
C GLN A 229 1.20 -16.05 -23.48
N ALA A 230 2.01 -16.81 -24.23
CA ALA A 230 3.33 -17.26 -23.78
C ALA A 230 4.21 -16.08 -23.31
N VAL A 231 4.18 -14.94 -24.01
CA VAL A 231 4.95 -13.74 -23.66
C VAL A 231 4.58 -13.22 -22.26
N VAL A 232 3.30 -13.26 -21.90
CA VAL A 232 2.82 -12.82 -20.58
C VAL A 232 3.33 -13.77 -19.48
N PHE A 233 3.26 -15.08 -19.71
CA PHE A 233 3.80 -16.06 -18.77
C PHE A 233 5.32 -15.97 -18.62
N TRP A 234 6.07 -15.78 -19.71
CA TRP A 234 7.52 -15.57 -19.65
C TRP A 234 7.87 -14.28 -18.89
N THR A 235 7.13 -13.20 -19.13
CA THR A 235 7.29 -11.93 -18.41
C THR A 235 7.10 -12.14 -16.91
N ASN A 236 6.02 -12.83 -16.51
CA ASN A 236 5.80 -13.18 -15.11
C ASN A 236 6.90 -14.09 -14.55
N GLY A 237 7.33 -15.11 -15.29
CA GLY A 237 8.36 -16.05 -14.87
C GLY A 237 9.70 -15.37 -14.59
N VAL A 238 10.09 -14.40 -15.43
CA VAL A 238 11.26 -13.53 -15.16
C VAL A 238 11.02 -12.71 -13.90
N GLY A 239 9.84 -12.10 -13.75
CA GLY A 239 9.46 -11.34 -12.56
C GLY A 239 9.59 -12.13 -11.26
N VAL A 240 9.05 -13.35 -11.20
CA VAL A 240 9.14 -14.24 -10.04
C VAL A 240 10.58 -14.68 -9.79
N THR A 241 11.35 -14.97 -10.83
CA THR A 241 12.77 -15.34 -10.70
C THR A 241 13.59 -14.20 -10.09
N LEU A 242 13.35 -12.96 -10.52
CA LEU A 242 13.96 -11.77 -9.91
C LEU A 242 13.50 -11.58 -8.46
N GLN A 243 12.24 -11.88 -8.14
CA GLN A 243 11.72 -11.84 -6.76
C GLN A 243 12.46 -12.84 -5.86
N LEU A 244 12.66 -14.07 -6.33
CA LEU A 244 13.43 -15.09 -5.64
C LEU A 244 14.90 -14.67 -5.48
N GLY A 245 15.48 -14.03 -6.49
CA GLY A 245 16.79 -13.42 -6.41
C GLY A 245 16.87 -12.33 -5.33
N ALA A 246 15.86 -11.45 -5.26
CA ALA A 246 15.76 -10.42 -4.23
C ALA A 246 15.68 -11.04 -2.83
N LEU A 247 14.85 -12.06 -2.64
CA LEU A 247 14.76 -12.81 -1.38
C LEU A 247 16.10 -13.47 -1.01
N GLY A 248 16.80 -14.05 -2.00
CA GLY A 248 18.13 -14.62 -1.80
C GLY A 248 19.17 -13.59 -1.34
N VAL A 249 19.16 -12.40 -1.94
CA VAL A 249 20.00 -11.27 -1.51
C VAL A 249 19.64 -10.83 -0.09
N PHE A 250 18.34 -10.68 0.20
CA PHE A 250 17.87 -10.32 1.53
C PHE A 250 18.35 -11.33 2.57
N TRP A 251 18.08 -12.62 2.37
CA TRP A 251 18.39 -13.66 3.35
C TRP A 251 19.90 -13.88 3.56
N LYS A 252 20.70 -13.84 2.48
CA LYS A 252 22.14 -14.13 2.58
C LYS A 252 22.97 -12.91 2.97
N LYS A 253 22.55 -11.69 2.61
CA LYS A 253 23.38 -10.48 2.73
C LYS A 253 22.81 -9.42 3.66
N LEU A 254 21.50 -9.37 3.87
CA LEU A 254 20.87 -8.36 4.74
C LEU A 254 20.41 -8.98 6.08
N TYR A 255 19.74 -10.11 6.05
CA TYR A 255 19.21 -10.77 7.24
C TYR A 255 20.26 -11.04 8.35
N PRO A 256 21.52 -11.42 8.07
CA PRO A 256 22.52 -11.61 9.13
C PRO A 256 22.76 -10.37 10.00
N GLY A 257 22.71 -9.17 9.41
CA GLY A 257 22.86 -7.93 10.16
C GLY A 257 21.58 -7.43 10.84
N LEU A 258 20.41 -7.96 10.46
CA LEU A 258 19.14 -7.73 11.15
C LEU A 258 18.97 -8.61 12.40
N ARG A 259 19.62 -9.78 12.46
CA ARG A 259 19.48 -10.75 13.57
C ARG A 259 19.66 -10.15 14.97
N PRO A 260 20.68 -9.30 15.24
CA PRO A 260 20.86 -8.71 16.56
C PRO A 260 19.70 -7.78 16.94
N ALA A 261 19.22 -6.95 16.00
CA ALA A 261 18.08 -6.05 16.23
C ALA A 261 16.77 -6.83 16.46
N LEU A 262 16.60 -7.97 15.78
CA LEU A 262 15.46 -8.87 15.96
C LEU A 262 15.49 -9.67 17.27
N ALA A 263 16.60 -9.68 18.01
CA ALA A 263 16.72 -10.38 19.30
C ALA A 263 16.33 -9.53 20.52
N GLY A 264 16.07 -8.23 20.32
CA GLY A 264 15.58 -7.35 21.38
C GLY A 264 14.11 -7.59 21.77
N PRO A 265 13.63 -6.95 22.85
CA PRO A 265 12.25 -7.11 23.37
C PRO A 265 11.16 -6.68 22.37
N VAL A 266 11.50 -5.83 21.38
CA VAL A 266 10.62 -5.41 20.28
C VAL A 266 10.86 -6.23 19.00
N GLY A 267 11.61 -7.33 19.09
CA GLY A 267 11.99 -8.15 17.95
C GLY A 267 10.92 -9.13 17.49
N TRP A 268 10.02 -9.57 18.38
CA TRP A 268 8.97 -10.54 18.06
C TRP A 268 7.93 -10.05 17.02
N PRO A 269 7.47 -8.78 16.99
CA PRO A 269 6.56 -8.28 15.96
C PRO A 269 7.29 -8.17 14.61
N LEU A 270 8.56 -7.76 14.61
CA LEU A 270 9.38 -7.72 13.39
C LEU A 270 9.66 -9.12 12.84
N ARG A 271 9.84 -10.13 13.70
CA ARG A 271 9.96 -11.52 13.28
C ARG A 271 8.66 -12.00 12.63
N LEU A 272 7.50 -11.80 13.28
CA LEU A 272 6.20 -12.10 12.67
C LEU A 272 6.03 -11.40 11.32
N ALA A 273 6.39 -10.11 11.23
CA ALA A 273 6.31 -9.36 9.97
C ALA A 273 7.28 -9.86 8.88
N LEU A 274 8.41 -10.48 9.23
CA LEU A 274 9.36 -11.03 8.25
C LEU A 274 9.04 -12.47 7.81
N PHE A 275 8.28 -13.21 8.63
CA PHE A 275 8.01 -14.64 8.42
C PHE A 275 6.55 -14.95 8.03
N CYS A 276 5.65 -13.96 8.06
CA CYS A 276 4.22 -14.14 7.76
C CYS A 276 3.76 -13.45 6.46
N TRP A 277 4.67 -13.21 5.51
CA TRP A 277 4.34 -12.78 4.14
C TRP A 277 4.54 -13.90 3.14
#